data_AF-A0A835Y064-F1
#
_entry.id   AF-A0A835Y064-F1
#
_cell.length_a   1.000
_cell.length_b   1.000
_cell.length_c   1.000
_cell.angle_alpha   90.00
_cell.angle_beta   90.00
_cell.angle_gamma   90.00
#
_symmetry.space_group_name_H-M   'P 1'
#
loop_
_entity.id
_entity.type
_entity.pdbx_description
1 polymer ?
#
loop_
_entity_poly.entity_id
_entity_poly.type
_entity_poly.pdbx_seq_one_letter_code
_entity_poly.pdbx_strand_id
1 'polypeptide(L)'
;MYLRGDVGKTRQPHYSRGIRQKLYKLATENHWAEKHRIFIGTKADVPGPYSEHLARSLFCPVMPGDGYAMRMEDAVLHGCLPIIIMDNTHAVFETIIDLDQFSIRIQEDALDERLPQILLAIAPEQIERMQRKLALVWHRFTWAHGALMEAAFKTAIADNLHKRRNASSQAERIPEAHPFQPLTHFPVHLDAMGTLMQALHSRIPDRPDTGGHGRVADRTDGQSEAAEGAPG
;
A
#
# COMPACT_ATOMS: atom_id res chain seq x y z
N MET A 1 -7.63 -5.58 16.73
CA MET A 1 -6.42 -5.66 15.86
C MET A 1 -6.30 -7.07 15.33
N TYR A 2 -5.81 -7.25 14.11
CA TYR A 2 -5.69 -8.58 13.51
C TYR A 2 -4.38 -8.77 12.76
N LEU A 3 -3.70 -9.86 13.05
CA LEU A 3 -2.57 -10.37 12.28
C LEU A 3 -2.73 -11.87 12.10
N ARG A 4 -2.73 -12.32 10.84
CA ARG A 4 -2.60 -13.73 10.53
C ARG A 4 -1.45 -14.01 9.57
N GLY A 5 -0.62 -14.99 9.87
CA GLY A 5 0.43 -15.49 8.99
C GLY A 5 1.58 -16.11 9.78
N ASP A 6 2.78 -16.10 9.19
CA ASP A 6 3.97 -16.56 9.88
C ASP A 6 4.34 -15.57 11.01
N VAL A 7 4.12 -16.01 12.24
CA VAL A 7 4.43 -15.28 13.50
C VAL A 7 5.78 -15.70 14.09
N GLY A 8 6.56 -16.51 13.36
CA GLY A 8 7.90 -16.94 13.77
C GLY A 8 7.96 -18.09 14.77
N LYS A 9 6.88 -18.87 14.95
CA LYS A 9 6.83 -20.04 15.86
C LYS A 9 7.95 -21.06 15.63
N THR A 10 8.33 -21.26 14.37
CA THR A 10 9.33 -22.25 13.94
C THR A 10 10.55 -21.59 13.28
N ARG A 11 10.67 -20.26 13.40
CA ARG A 11 11.72 -19.47 12.74
C ARG A 11 12.88 -19.21 13.68
N GLN A 12 14.00 -18.77 13.10
CA GLN A 12 15.15 -18.30 13.85
C GLN A 12 14.79 -17.02 14.66
N PRO A 13 15.50 -16.71 15.75
CA PRO A 13 15.20 -15.54 16.59
C PRO A 13 15.23 -14.20 15.84
N HIS A 14 16.03 -14.09 14.77
CA HIS A 14 16.18 -12.87 13.99
C HIS A 14 15.10 -12.68 12.90
N TYR A 15 14.25 -13.68 12.66
CA TYR A 15 13.13 -13.55 11.71
C TYR A 15 12.28 -12.33 12.08
N SER A 16 11.93 -11.47 11.11
CA SER A 16 11.16 -10.25 11.39
C SER A 16 11.82 -9.34 12.44
N ARG A 17 13.14 -9.44 12.62
CA ARG A 17 13.89 -8.79 13.72
C ARG A 17 13.35 -9.13 15.12
N GLY A 18 12.64 -10.25 15.27
CA GLY A 18 12.00 -10.69 16.51
C GLY A 18 10.64 -10.03 16.81
N ILE A 19 10.16 -9.10 15.98
CA ILE A 19 8.97 -8.28 16.26
C ILE A 19 7.70 -9.14 16.23
N ARG A 20 7.52 -9.98 15.21
CA ARG A 20 6.34 -10.86 15.09
C ARG A 20 6.26 -11.89 16.22
N GLN A 21 7.41 -12.43 16.64
CA GLN A 21 7.53 -13.38 17.74
C GLN A 21 7.16 -12.70 19.05
N LYS A 22 7.71 -11.50 19.30
CA LYS A 22 7.40 -10.69 20.47
C LYS A 22 5.91 -10.37 20.54
N LEU A 23 5.31 -9.89 19.45
CA LEU A 23 3.87 -9.59 19.38
C LEU A 23 3.01 -10.83 19.64
N TYR A 24 3.35 -11.98 19.03
CA TYR A 24 2.62 -13.23 19.24
C TYR A 24 2.71 -13.73 20.68
N LYS A 25 3.90 -13.65 21.29
CA LYS A 25 4.12 -14.00 22.69
C LYS A 25 3.28 -13.11 23.61
N LEU A 26 3.38 -11.78 23.46
CA LEU A 26 2.59 -10.81 24.22
C LEU A 26 1.09 -11.08 24.09
N ALA A 27 0.59 -11.31 22.88
CA ALA A 27 -0.83 -11.56 22.62
C ALA A 27 -1.34 -12.83 23.30
N THR A 28 -0.51 -13.88 23.31
CA THR A 28 -0.87 -15.19 23.88
C THR A 28 -0.79 -15.17 25.39
N GLU A 29 0.31 -14.70 25.97
CA GLU A 29 0.52 -14.66 27.43
C GLU A 29 -0.49 -13.76 28.13
N ASN A 30 -0.89 -12.65 27.49
CA ASN A 30 -1.83 -11.70 28.06
C ASN A 30 -3.29 -11.96 27.69
N HIS A 31 -3.59 -13.00 26.89
CA HIS A 31 -4.95 -13.39 26.51
C HIS A 31 -5.70 -12.24 25.78
N TRP A 32 -5.02 -11.64 24.79
CA TRP A 32 -5.52 -10.45 24.08
C TRP A 32 -6.73 -10.75 23.18
N ALA A 33 -6.90 -11.99 22.72
CA ALA A 33 -8.03 -12.38 21.89
C ALA A 33 -9.35 -12.29 22.68
N GLU A 34 -9.35 -12.81 23.90
CA GLU A 34 -10.51 -12.84 24.80
C GLU A 34 -10.78 -11.45 25.39
N LYS A 35 -9.73 -10.77 25.85
CA LYS A 35 -9.87 -9.49 26.57
C LYS A 35 -10.12 -8.29 25.67
N HIS A 36 -9.48 -8.27 24.50
CA HIS A 36 -9.42 -7.06 23.65
C HIS A 36 -9.84 -7.31 22.21
N ARG A 37 -10.26 -8.54 21.86
CA ARG A 37 -10.58 -8.92 20.47
C ARG A 37 -9.41 -8.65 19.52
N ILE A 38 -8.20 -8.92 20.02
CA ILE A 38 -6.96 -8.80 19.27
C ILE A 38 -6.48 -10.20 18.91
N PHE A 39 -6.49 -10.52 17.61
CA PHE A 39 -6.20 -11.86 17.12
C PHE A 39 -4.86 -11.86 16.39
N ILE A 40 -3.85 -12.50 16.99
CA ILE A 40 -2.49 -12.60 16.46
C ILE A 40 -2.12 -14.08 16.36
N GLY A 41 -1.84 -14.58 15.17
CA GLY A 41 -1.45 -15.99 15.03
C GLY A 41 -1.28 -16.50 13.62
N THR A 42 -1.19 -17.82 13.49
CA THR A 42 -1.15 -18.55 12.24
C THR A 42 -2.55 -18.86 11.73
N LYS A 43 -2.65 -19.55 10.57
CA LYS A 43 -3.92 -20.07 10.06
C LYS A 43 -4.59 -21.05 11.02
N ALA A 44 -3.81 -21.80 11.82
CA ALA A 44 -4.34 -22.73 12.80
C ALA A 44 -4.91 -22.02 14.03
N ASP A 45 -4.28 -20.92 14.46
CA ASP A 45 -4.70 -20.16 15.64
C ASP A 45 -5.96 -19.32 15.36
N VAL A 46 -6.08 -18.79 14.13
CA VAL A 46 -7.21 -17.92 13.73
C VAL A 46 -7.86 -18.44 12.44
N PRO A 47 -8.71 -19.48 12.54
CA PRO A 47 -9.36 -20.09 11.38
C PRO A 47 -10.44 -19.17 10.78
N GLY A 48 -10.66 -19.29 9.47
CA GLY A 48 -11.67 -18.50 8.75
C GLY A 48 -11.14 -17.76 7.52
N PRO A 49 -12.01 -17.05 6.78
CA PRO A 49 -11.64 -16.29 5.60
C PRO A 49 -10.73 -15.10 5.92
N TYR A 50 -9.54 -15.04 5.28
CA TYR A 50 -8.51 -14.02 5.56
C TYR A 50 -9.03 -12.59 5.32
N SER A 51 -9.58 -12.38 4.13
CA SER A 51 -10.05 -11.07 3.68
C SER A 51 -11.20 -10.54 4.54
N GLU A 52 -12.08 -11.42 5.00
CA GLU A 52 -13.17 -11.02 5.89
C GLU A 52 -12.64 -10.58 7.25
N HIS A 53 -11.65 -11.29 7.81
CA HIS A 53 -11.05 -10.88 9.08
C HIS A 53 -10.34 -9.53 8.97
N LEU A 54 -9.60 -9.29 7.88
CA LEU A 54 -8.99 -7.99 7.61
C LEU A 54 -10.05 -6.89 7.52
N ALA A 55 -11.12 -7.11 6.73
CA ALA A 55 -12.19 -6.13 6.51
C ALA A 55 -13.00 -5.82 7.77
N ARG A 56 -13.08 -6.75 8.73
CA ARG A 56 -13.75 -6.56 10.02
C ARG A 56 -12.84 -5.97 11.10
N SER A 57 -11.55 -5.77 10.82
CA SER A 57 -10.56 -5.32 11.78
C SER A 57 -10.30 -3.82 11.67
N LEU A 58 -10.23 -3.14 12.81
CA LEU A 58 -9.88 -1.71 12.84
C LEU A 58 -8.40 -1.46 12.57
N PHE A 59 -7.53 -2.32 13.12
CA PHE A 59 -6.07 -2.13 13.10
C PHE A 59 -5.37 -3.40 12.61
N CYS A 60 -4.40 -3.24 11.73
CA CYS A 60 -3.60 -4.32 11.14
C CYS A 60 -2.12 -3.97 11.24
N PRO A 61 -1.30 -4.75 11.98
CA PRO A 61 0.11 -4.43 12.15
C PRO A 61 0.91 -4.74 10.89
N VAL A 62 1.70 -3.75 10.47
CA VAL A 62 2.65 -3.80 9.36
C VAL A 62 4.03 -3.98 9.97
N MET A 63 4.55 -5.20 9.84
CA MET A 63 5.82 -5.65 10.40
C MET A 63 6.64 -6.37 9.33
N PRO A 64 7.97 -6.30 9.39
CA PRO A 64 8.82 -6.91 8.38
C PRO A 64 8.70 -8.43 8.42
N GLY A 65 9.02 -9.11 7.32
CA GLY A 65 9.32 -10.55 7.33
C GLY A 65 10.83 -10.76 7.25
N ASP A 66 11.26 -11.79 6.51
CA ASP A 66 12.63 -11.90 5.99
C ASP A 66 12.74 -11.18 4.63
N GLY A 67 12.24 -9.94 4.59
CA GLY A 67 12.10 -9.14 3.37
C GLY A 67 10.76 -8.43 3.29
N TYR A 68 10.34 -8.14 2.07
CA TYR A 68 9.08 -7.46 1.78
C TYR A 68 7.89 -8.30 2.25
N ALA A 69 6.95 -7.66 2.95
CA ALA A 69 5.70 -8.28 3.33
C ALA A 69 4.54 -7.39 2.88
N MET A 70 3.56 -7.98 2.21
CA MET A 70 2.38 -7.29 1.68
C MET A 70 1.40 -6.79 2.77
N ARG A 71 1.89 -6.54 3.99
CA ARG A 71 1.07 -6.21 5.16
C ARG A 71 0.44 -4.83 5.04
N MET A 72 1.14 -3.89 4.41
CA MET A 72 0.62 -2.55 4.16
C MET A 72 -0.56 -2.62 3.19
N GLU A 73 -0.38 -3.32 2.08
CA GLU A 73 -1.40 -3.50 1.06
C GLU A 73 -2.59 -4.29 1.59
N ASP A 74 -2.36 -5.39 2.30
CA ASP A 74 -3.43 -6.16 2.95
C ASP A 74 -4.29 -5.27 3.86
N ALA A 75 -3.65 -4.44 4.69
CA ALA A 75 -4.36 -3.53 5.59
C ALA A 75 -5.17 -2.51 4.79
N VAL A 76 -4.51 -1.80 3.87
CA VAL A 76 -5.09 -0.71 3.08
C VAL A 76 -6.26 -1.18 2.21
N LEU A 77 -6.08 -2.29 1.48
CA LEU A 77 -7.08 -2.81 0.53
C LEU A 77 -8.34 -3.34 1.23
N HIS A 78 -8.26 -3.65 2.52
CA HIS A 78 -9.40 -4.11 3.31
C HIS A 78 -9.95 -3.02 4.24
N GLY A 79 -9.46 -1.78 4.16
CA GLY A 79 -9.92 -0.68 5.02
C GLY A 79 -9.47 -0.79 6.49
N CYS A 80 -8.50 -1.67 6.77
CA CYS A 80 -7.92 -1.84 8.08
C CYS A 80 -6.80 -0.82 8.28
N LEU A 81 -6.82 -0.03 9.36
CA LEU A 81 -5.83 1.01 9.59
C LEU A 81 -4.45 0.37 9.85
N PRO A 82 -3.40 0.73 9.08
CA PRO A 82 -2.06 0.17 9.29
C PRO A 82 -1.45 0.64 10.62
N ILE A 83 -0.91 -0.31 11.40
CA ILE A 83 -0.04 -0.03 12.55
C ILE A 83 1.38 -0.40 12.17
N ILE A 84 2.21 0.58 11.83
CA ILE A 84 3.55 0.36 11.32
C ILE A 84 4.51 0.14 12.49
N ILE A 85 5.09 -1.05 12.59
CA ILE A 85 6.05 -1.45 13.63
C ILE A 85 7.30 -1.96 12.92
N MET A 86 8.10 -1.02 12.45
CA MET A 86 9.35 -1.30 11.74
C MET A 86 10.24 -0.08 11.68
N ASP A 87 11.14 0.03 12.64
CA ASP A 87 12.02 1.18 12.79
C ASP A 87 13.06 1.19 11.68
N ASN A 88 13.43 2.41 11.27
CA ASN A 88 14.41 2.67 10.21
C ASN A 88 14.08 1.95 8.88
N THR A 89 12.80 1.65 8.65
CA THR A 89 12.30 0.99 7.43
C THR A 89 11.05 1.71 6.94
N HIS A 90 11.07 2.09 5.68
CA HIS A 90 9.90 2.70 5.03
C HIS A 90 8.86 1.64 4.69
N ALA A 91 7.59 1.97 4.95
CA ALA A 91 6.47 1.26 4.37
C ALA A 91 6.35 1.56 2.88
N VAL A 92 5.55 0.74 2.21
CA VAL A 92 5.21 0.91 0.80
C VAL A 92 4.67 2.31 0.57
N PHE A 93 5.28 3.01 -0.38
CA PHE A 93 4.93 4.38 -0.77
C PHE A 93 5.04 5.44 0.33
N GLU A 94 5.72 5.17 1.44
CA GLU A 94 5.87 6.16 2.54
C GLU A 94 6.55 7.46 2.09
N THR A 95 7.44 7.39 1.10
CA THR A 95 8.11 8.58 0.54
C THR A 95 7.31 9.32 -0.53
N ILE A 96 6.08 8.85 -0.83
CA ILE A 96 5.23 9.34 -1.92
C ILE A 96 3.85 9.74 -1.38
N ILE A 97 3.32 8.98 -0.43
CA ILE A 97 2.00 9.17 0.18
C ILE A 97 2.20 9.48 1.66
N ASP A 98 1.54 10.52 2.16
CA ASP A 98 1.52 10.85 3.59
C ASP A 98 0.71 9.79 4.37
N LEU A 99 1.43 8.78 4.87
CA LEU A 99 0.84 7.66 5.60
C LEU A 99 0.31 8.10 6.97
N ASP A 100 0.80 9.20 7.56
CA ASP A 100 0.38 9.67 8.89
C ASP A 100 -1.10 10.13 8.89
N GLN A 101 -1.67 10.38 7.71
CA GLN A 101 -3.10 10.68 7.56
C GLN A 101 -4.01 9.47 7.85
N PHE A 102 -3.50 8.24 7.75
CA PHE A 102 -4.33 7.03 7.83
C PHE A 102 -3.64 5.83 8.49
N SER A 103 -2.46 6.00 9.08
CA SER A 103 -1.72 4.96 9.78
C SER A 103 -1.16 5.48 11.09
N ILE A 104 -0.69 4.56 11.93
CA ILE A 104 -0.03 4.88 13.20
C ILE A 104 1.30 4.15 13.21
N ARG A 105 2.37 4.86 13.55
CA ARG A 105 3.71 4.27 13.71
C ARG A 105 4.00 4.06 15.20
N ILE A 106 4.43 2.85 15.55
CA ILE A 106 4.83 2.46 16.91
C ILE A 106 6.26 1.96 16.83
N GLN A 107 7.12 2.48 17.71
CA GLN A 107 8.51 2.05 17.79
C GLN A 107 8.61 0.60 18.27
N GLU A 108 9.63 -0.13 17.84
CA GLU A 108 9.81 -1.54 18.17
C GLU A 108 10.06 -1.78 19.66
N ASP A 109 10.72 -0.82 20.33
CA ASP A 109 10.97 -0.83 21.76
C ASP A 109 9.70 -0.61 22.59
N ALA A 110 8.78 0.23 22.10
CA ALA A 110 7.47 0.53 22.67
C ALA A 110 6.45 -0.60 22.47
N LEU A 111 6.78 -1.65 21.72
CA LEU A 111 5.94 -2.84 21.60
C LEU A 111 5.94 -3.61 22.93
N ASP A 112 4.93 -3.39 23.77
CA ASP A 112 4.80 -4.03 25.08
C ASP A 112 3.35 -4.48 25.38
N GLU A 113 3.11 -4.94 26.62
CA GLU A 113 1.79 -5.41 27.07
C GLU A 113 0.70 -4.35 27.05
N ARG A 114 1.06 -3.05 26.98
CA ARG A 114 0.14 -1.91 27.01
C ARG A 114 -0.37 -1.53 25.62
N LEU A 115 0.07 -2.21 24.57
CA LEU A 115 -0.38 -1.98 23.19
C LEU A 115 -1.91 -1.94 23.06
N PRO A 116 -2.71 -2.87 23.64
CA PRO A 116 -4.16 -2.80 23.57
C PRO A 116 -4.73 -1.50 24.15
N GLN A 117 -4.17 -1.00 25.26
CA GLN A 117 -4.59 0.23 25.93
C GLN A 117 -4.29 1.45 25.07
N ILE A 118 -3.12 1.47 24.42
CA ILE A 118 -2.76 2.52 23.46
C ILE A 118 -3.77 2.55 22.30
N LEU A 119 -4.11 1.39 21.74
CA LEU A 119 -5.05 1.31 20.62
C LEU A 119 -6.49 1.68 21.03
N LEU A 120 -6.91 1.32 22.24
CA LEU A 120 -8.23 1.68 22.78
C LEU A 120 -8.35 3.16 23.17
N ALA A 121 -7.23 3.82 23.46
CA ALA A 121 -7.20 5.25 23.79
C ALA A 121 -7.35 6.17 22.57
N ILE A 122 -7.30 5.63 21.34
CA ILE A 122 -7.48 6.41 20.12
C ILE A 122 -8.95 6.82 20.01
N ALA A 123 -9.19 8.12 19.95
CA ALA A 123 -10.54 8.68 19.85
C ALA A 123 -11.29 8.14 18.61
N PRO A 124 -12.59 7.80 18.72
CA PRO A 124 -13.39 7.34 17.59
C PRO A 124 -13.37 8.31 16.39
N GLU A 125 -13.40 9.62 16.65
CA GLU A 125 -13.36 10.66 15.61
C GLU A 125 -12.04 10.63 14.83
N GLN A 126 -10.95 10.32 15.53
CA GLN A 126 -9.63 10.14 14.93
C GLN A 126 -9.59 8.89 14.05
N ILE A 127 -10.20 7.78 14.49
CA ILE A 127 -10.32 6.55 13.70
C ILE A 127 -11.12 6.82 12.43
N GLU A 128 -12.29 7.46 12.55
CA GLU A 128 -13.12 7.78 11.38
C GLU A 128 -12.39 8.71 10.41
N ARG A 129 -11.66 9.72 10.91
CA ARG A 129 -10.83 10.59 10.07
C ARG A 129 -9.80 9.81 9.28
N MET A 130 -9.09 8.88 9.93
CA MET A 130 -8.11 8.02 9.26
C MET A 130 -8.75 7.08 8.24
N GLN A 131 -9.88 6.44 8.56
CA GLN A 131 -10.61 5.56 7.65
C GLN A 131 -11.11 6.31 6.41
N ARG A 132 -11.60 7.53 6.61
CA ARG A 132 -12.03 8.42 5.53
C ARG A 132 -10.85 8.79 4.61
N LYS A 133 -9.67 9.08 5.16
CA LYS A 133 -8.44 9.31 4.36
C LYS A 133 -8.00 8.04 3.63
N LEU A 134 -8.03 6.89 4.29
CA LEU A 134 -7.72 5.58 3.70
C LEU A 134 -8.61 5.28 2.49
N ALA A 135 -9.91 5.55 2.60
CA ALA A 135 -10.89 5.36 1.53
C ALA A 135 -10.61 6.22 0.29
N LEU A 136 -9.87 7.33 0.42
CA LEU A 136 -9.45 8.14 -0.73
C LEU A 136 -8.23 7.54 -1.43
N VAL A 137 -7.33 6.85 -0.71
CA VAL A 137 -6.01 6.48 -1.23
C VAL A 137 -5.84 4.98 -1.52
N TRP A 138 -6.76 4.11 -1.08
CA TRP A 138 -6.58 2.65 -1.20
C TRP A 138 -6.26 2.16 -2.62
N HIS A 139 -6.84 2.81 -3.65
CA HIS A 139 -6.62 2.48 -5.05
C HIS A 139 -5.14 2.56 -5.44
N ARG A 140 -4.37 3.44 -4.79
CA ARG A 140 -2.93 3.63 -4.97
C ARG A 140 -2.10 2.45 -4.48
N PHE A 141 -2.69 1.52 -3.73
CA PHE A 141 -2.03 0.30 -3.24
C PHE A 141 -2.48 -0.96 -4.02
N THR A 142 -3.33 -0.79 -5.02
CA THR A 142 -3.81 -1.89 -5.88
C THR A 142 -2.96 -1.97 -7.14
N TRP A 143 -2.48 -3.15 -7.50
CA TRP A 143 -1.83 -3.37 -8.81
C TRP A 143 -2.86 -3.81 -9.84
N ALA A 144 -3.45 -2.85 -10.54
CA ALA A 144 -4.57 -3.06 -11.48
C ALA A 144 -4.21 -2.74 -12.94
N HIS A 145 -2.99 -2.27 -13.21
CA HIS A 145 -2.52 -1.91 -14.53
C HIS A 145 -2.49 -3.11 -15.50
N GLY A 146 -2.80 -2.86 -16.77
CA GLY A 146 -2.83 -3.84 -17.84
C GLY A 146 -4.25 -4.35 -18.17
N ALA A 147 -4.49 -4.68 -19.44
CA ALA A 147 -5.83 -4.96 -19.97
C ALA A 147 -6.58 -6.08 -19.23
N LEU A 148 -5.87 -7.14 -18.84
CA LEU A 148 -6.47 -8.27 -18.11
C LEU A 148 -6.95 -7.87 -16.71
N MET A 149 -6.10 -7.15 -15.96
CA MET A 149 -6.41 -6.73 -14.60
C MET A 149 -7.50 -5.66 -14.61
N GLU A 150 -7.45 -4.71 -15.53
CA GLU A 150 -8.48 -3.70 -15.70
C GLU A 150 -9.87 -4.32 -15.92
N ALA A 151 -9.98 -5.31 -16.82
CA ALA A 151 -11.23 -6.01 -17.06
C ALA A 151 -11.73 -6.75 -15.80
N ALA A 152 -10.83 -7.41 -15.06
CA ALA A 152 -11.17 -8.11 -13.83
C ALA A 152 -11.67 -7.16 -12.73
N PHE A 153 -10.99 -6.02 -12.52
CA PHE A 153 -11.39 -5.02 -11.51
C PHE A 153 -12.72 -4.35 -11.86
N LYS A 154 -12.94 -4.02 -13.13
CA LYS A 154 -14.22 -3.47 -13.59
C LYS A 154 -15.38 -4.40 -13.26
N THR A 155 -15.24 -5.69 -13.56
CA THR A 155 -16.25 -6.71 -13.22
C THR A 155 -16.45 -6.83 -11.72
N ALA A 156 -15.37 -6.94 -10.94
CA ALA A 156 -15.46 -7.09 -9.49
C ALA A 156 -16.14 -5.89 -8.80
N ILE A 157 -15.86 -4.66 -9.22
CA ILE A 157 -16.52 -3.47 -8.67
C ILE A 157 -17.99 -3.41 -9.06
N ALA A 158 -18.33 -3.71 -10.32
CA ALA A 158 -19.72 -3.76 -10.76
C ALA A 158 -20.54 -4.77 -9.94
N ASP A 159 -19.97 -5.96 -9.70
CA ASP A 159 -20.59 -6.99 -8.85
C ASP A 159 -20.77 -6.51 -7.40
N ASN A 160 -19.76 -5.85 -6.84
CA ASN A 160 -19.82 -5.32 -5.48
C ASN A 160 -20.86 -4.20 -5.34
N LEU A 161 -20.96 -3.30 -6.33
CA LEU A 161 -21.99 -2.26 -6.37
C LEU A 161 -23.39 -2.85 -6.51
N HIS A 162 -23.55 -3.88 -7.35
CA HIS A 162 -24.82 -4.60 -7.50
C HIS A 162 -25.24 -5.29 -6.19
N LYS A 163 -24.31 -6.02 -5.55
CA LYS A 163 -24.53 -6.63 -4.23
C LYS A 163 -24.86 -5.59 -3.18
N ARG A 164 -24.16 -4.45 -3.14
CA ARG A 164 -24.44 -3.36 -2.20
C ARG A 164 -25.85 -2.83 -2.40
N ARG A 165 -26.25 -2.52 -3.64
CA ARG A 165 -27.59 -2.03 -3.97
C ARG A 165 -28.68 -2.99 -3.51
N ASN A 166 -28.46 -4.29 -3.70
CA ASN A 166 -29.44 -5.33 -3.35
C ASN A 166 -29.45 -5.66 -1.85
N ALA A 167 -28.31 -5.50 -1.15
CA ALA A 167 -28.22 -5.64 0.29
C ALA A 167 -28.81 -4.43 1.04
N SER A 168 -28.89 -3.27 0.39
CA SER A 168 -29.33 -2.02 1.01
C SER A 168 -30.83 -1.75 0.79
N SER A 169 -31.68 -2.26 1.69
CA SER A 169 -32.93 -1.56 2.08
C SER A 169 -32.69 -0.55 3.22
N GLN A 170 -31.50 -0.57 3.86
CA GLN A 170 -31.17 0.27 5.03
C GLN A 170 -29.78 0.93 5.01
N ALA A 171 -28.99 0.82 3.92
CA ALA A 171 -27.70 1.52 3.89
C ALA A 171 -27.94 3.03 3.68
N GLU A 172 -27.61 3.81 4.70
CA GLU A 172 -27.66 5.26 4.68
C GLU A 172 -26.88 5.79 3.46
N ARG A 173 -27.56 6.54 2.59
CA ARG A 173 -26.91 7.14 1.42
C ARG A 173 -26.04 8.28 1.92
N ILE A 174 -24.75 8.19 1.64
CA ILE A 174 -23.83 9.31 1.88
C ILE A 174 -24.37 10.52 1.09
N PRO A 175 -24.64 11.67 1.74
CA PRO A 175 -25.14 12.86 1.04
C PRO A 175 -24.21 13.25 -0.10
N GLU A 176 -24.73 13.74 -1.21
CA GLU A 176 -23.92 14.07 -2.40
C GLU A 176 -22.84 15.14 -2.10
N ALA A 177 -23.15 16.08 -1.21
CA ALA A 177 -22.22 17.10 -0.72
C ALA A 177 -21.17 16.58 0.29
N HIS A 178 -21.24 15.30 0.68
CA HIS A 178 -20.30 14.75 1.65
C HIS A 178 -18.89 14.66 1.03
N PRO A 179 -17.85 15.11 1.75
CA PRO A 179 -16.47 15.17 1.22
C PRO A 179 -15.86 13.79 0.91
N PHE A 180 -16.52 12.71 1.34
CA PHE A 180 -16.11 11.34 1.05
C PHE A 180 -17.15 10.68 0.17
N GLN A 181 -16.88 10.64 -1.13
CA GLN A 181 -17.65 9.87 -2.10
C GLN A 181 -16.86 8.61 -2.45
N PRO A 182 -17.40 7.40 -2.20
CA PRO A 182 -16.78 6.18 -2.67
C PRO A 182 -16.62 6.19 -4.20
N LEU A 183 -15.49 5.68 -4.69
CA LEU A 183 -15.26 5.55 -6.12
C LEU A 183 -16.33 4.64 -6.73
N THR A 184 -17.07 5.16 -7.71
CA THR A 184 -18.07 4.40 -8.49
C THR A 184 -17.42 3.55 -9.58
N HIS A 185 -16.17 3.86 -9.93
CA HIS A 185 -15.35 3.13 -10.90
C HIS A 185 -13.89 3.11 -10.43
N PHE A 186 -13.17 2.01 -10.69
CA PHE A 186 -11.75 1.92 -10.36
C PHE A 186 -10.91 2.87 -11.23
N PRO A 187 -10.11 3.78 -10.66
CA PRO A 187 -9.24 4.66 -11.43
C PRO A 187 -7.95 3.93 -11.81
N VAL A 188 -8.00 3.11 -12.88
CA VAL A 188 -6.90 2.22 -13.31
C VAL A 188 -5.56 2.94 -13.48
N HIS A 189 -5.56 4.19 -13.95
CA HIS A 189 -4.34 4.98 -14.14
C HIS A 189 -3.77 5.59 -12.85
N LEU A 190 -4.50 5.49 -11.74
CA LEU A 190 -4.10 5.99 -10.43
C LEU A 190 -3.82 4.84 -9.46
N ASP A 191 -3.53 3.65 -9.98
CA ASP A 191 -3.22 2.46 -9.20
C ASP A 191 -1.79 2.50 -8.64
N ALA A 192 -1.29 1.39 -8.08
CA ALA A 192 0.07 1.29 -7.58
C ALA A 192 1.14 1.53 -8.65
N MET A 193 0.92 1.06 -9.89
CA MET A 193 1.82 1.32 -11.01
C MET A 193 1.80 2.81 -11.37
N GLY A 194 0.61 3.41 -11.50
CA GLY A 194 0.47 4.84 -11.77
C GLY A 194 1.14 5.71 -10.71
N THR A 195 1.02 5.32 -9.44
CA THR A 195 1.69 5.98 -8.31
C THR A 195 3.21 5.93 -8.43
N LEU A 196 3.76 4.76 -8.73
CA LEU A 196 5.20 4.60 -8.94
C LEU A 196 5.69 5.43 -10.14
N MET A 197 5.00 5.35 -11.27
CA MET A 197 5.38 6.09 -12.48
C MET A 197 5.32 7.60 -12.28
N GLN A 198 4.30 8.11 -11.59
CA GLN A 198 4.19 9.52 -11.24
C GLN A 198 5.35 9.96 -10.35
N ALA A 199 5.72 9.16 -9.35
CA ALA A 199 6.83 9.46 -8.45
C ALA A 199 8.21 9.36 -9.14
N LEU A 200 8.38 8.44 -10.09
CA LEU A 200 9.60 8.36 -10.90
C LEU A 200 9.72 9.56 -11.82
N HIS A 201 8.63 9.93 -12.50
CA HIS A 201 8.62 11.07 -13.42
C HIS A 201 8.98 12.37 -12.72
N SER A 202 8.46 12.62 -11.52
CA SER A 202 8.78 13.83 -10.75
C SER A 202 10.24 13.93 -10.27
N ARG A 203 10.99 12.82 -10.31
CA ARG A 203 12.40 12.75 -9.91
C ARG A 203 13.38 12.78 -11.08
N ILE A 204 12.90 12.69 -12.32
CA ILE A 204 13.75 12.86 -13.49
C ILE A 204 14.01 14.36 -13.65
N PRO A 205 15.27 14.82 -13.52
CA PRO A 205 15.58 16.21 -13.79
C PRO A 205 15.27 16.52 -15.25
N ASP A 206 14.68 17.68 -15.51
CA ASP A 206 14.53 18.18 -16.88
C ASP A 206 15.92 18.18 -17.53
N ARG A 207 16.10 17.36 -18.56
CA ARG A 207 17.29 17.49 -19.41
C ARG A 207 17.19 18.88 -20.02
N PRO A 208 18.20 19.76 -19.86
CA PRO A 208 18.21 20.99 -20.63
C PRO A 208 18.11 20.61 -22.09
N ASP A 209 17.19 21.28 -22.80
CA ASP A 209 17.05 21.18 -24.25
C ASP A 209 18.40 21.51 -24.88
N THR A 210 19.20 20.48 -25.12
CA THR A 210 20.36 20.61 -25.99
C THR A 210 19.77 20.80 -27.37
N GLY A 211 19.60 22.07 -27.76
CA GLY A 211 19.12 22.54 -29.05
C GLY A 211 19.95 22.01 -30.23
N GLY A 212 19.90 20.71 -30.44
CA GLY A 212 20.45 19.99 -31.55
C GLY A 212 19.43 20.00 -32.66
N HIS A 213 19.28 21.14 -33.32
CA HIS A 213 19.02 21.13 -34.75
C HIS A 213 20.14 20.30 -35.38
N GLY A 214 19.89 19.01 -35.57
CA GLY A 214 20.65 18.19 -36.49
C GLY A 214 20.54 18.83 -37.86
N ARG A 215 21.52 19.67 -38.23
CA ARG A 215 21.77 19.95 -39.63
C ARG A 215 22.12 18.61 -40.25
N VAL A 216 21.15 18.05 -40.97
CA VAL A 216 21.43 17.08 -42.01
C VAL A 216 22.37 17.79 -42.96
N ALA A 217 23.66 17.44 -42.89
CA ALA A 217 24.64 17.90 -43.85
C ALA A 217 24.22 17.31 -45.20
N ASP A 218 23.70 18.18 -46.05
CA ASP A 218 23.46 17.95 -47.46
C ASP A 218 24.79 17.51 -48.09
N ARG A 219 24.91 16.22 -48.39
CA ARG A 219 26.00 15.69 -49.22
C ARG A 219 25.61 15.98 -50.66
N THR A 220 25.96 17.17 -51.13
CA THR A 220 26.10 17.41 -52.56
C THR A 220 27.32 16.63 -53.04
N ASP A 221 27.05 15.59 -53.84
CA ASP A 221 28.04 14.91 -54.67
C ASP A 221 28.74 15.93 -55.57
N GLY A 222 30.03 16.11 -55.34
CA GLY A 222 30.92 17.00 -56.08
C GLY A 222 32.25 16.30 -56.32
N GLN A 223 32.25 15.53 -57.41
CA GLN A 223 33.34 15.17 -58.33
C GLN A 223 34.81 15.19 -57.85
N SER A 224 35.45 14.08 -58.19
CA SER A 224 36.88 13.83 -58.29
C SER A 224 37.72 15.01 -58.81
N GLU A 225 38.86 15.25 -58.17
CA GLU A 225 40.09 15.51 -58.92
C GLU A 225 41.32 15.08 -58.12
N ALA A 226 42.22 14.40 -58.83
CA ALA A 226 43.35 13.66 -58.30
C ALA A 226 44.50 14.60 -57.93
N ALA A 227 45.20 14.22 -56.86
CA ALA A 227 46.52 14.72 -56.56
C ALA A 227 47.54 14.09 -57.52
N GLU A 228 48.29 14.94 -58.24
CA GLU A 228 49.58 14.56 -58.79
C GLU A 228 50.58 15.64 -58.38
N GLY A 229 51.54 15.24 -57.55
CA GLY A 229 52.65 16.08 -57.12
C GLY A 229 53.78 16.07 -58.13
N ALA A 230 54.53 17.15 -58.17
CA ALA A 230 55.91 17.17 -58.66
C ALA A 230 56.72 18.17 -57.83
N PRO A 231 57.93 17.84 -57.36
CA PRO A 231 58.89 18.82 -56.90
C PRO A 231 59.78 19.28 -58.07
N GLY A 232 60.03 20.59 -58.12
CA GLY A 232 60.95 21.27 -59.03
C GLY A 232 60.95 22.76 -58.75
#